data_AF-A0AAV2EYS4-F1
#
_entry.id   AF-A0AAV2EYS4-F1
#
_cell.length_a   1.000
_cell.length_b   1.000
_cell.length_c   1.000
_cell.angle_alpha   90.00
_cell.angle_beta   90.00
_cell.angle_gamma   90.00
#
_symmetry.space_group_name_H-M   'P 1'
#
loop_
_entity.id
_entity.type
_entity.pdbx_description
1 polymer ?
#
loop_
_entity_poly.entity_id
_entity_poly.type
_entity_poly.pdbx_seq_one_letter_code
_entity_poly.pdbx_strand_id
1 'polypeptide(L)'
;MLQDCCLIPESPFYLEGQGGLFQFIESRMKENGHVVIVIAEGAGQEFVAQSIHDVNQKDASGNRLLLAVGLWLSHKIKDHFIQVREMDVNMKYIGMLRFQWIIACCT
;
A
#
# COMPACT_ATOMS: atom_id res chain seq x y z
N MET A 1 11.55 -14.16 -1.70
CA MET A 1 11.07 -13.32 -0.59
C MET A 1 9.71 -13.84 -0.21
N LEU A 2 9.49 -14.21 1.05
CA LEU A 2 8.15 -14.52 1.56
C LEU A 2 7.39 -13.21 1.70
N GLN A 3 6.08 -13.19 1.42
CA GLN A 3 5.26 -12.01 1.70
C GLN A 3 4.71 -12.09 3.13
N ASP A 4 4.64 -10.94 3.82
CA ASP A 4 4.02 -10.83 5.14
C ASP A 4 2.53 -10.54 5.05
N CYS A 5 2.10 -9.80 4.02
CA CYS A 5 0.72 -9.37 3.83
C CYS A 5 0.31 -9.38 2.36
N CYS A 6 -0.92 -9.80 2.07
CA CYS A 6 -1.55 -9.74 0.75
C CYS A 6 -2.81 -8.88 0.83
N LEU A 7 -2.87 -7.81 0.04
CA LEU A 7 -4.06 -6.97 -0.13
C LEU A 7 -4.74 -7.40 -1.43
N ILE A 8 -5.97 -7.89 -1.32
CA ILE A 8 -6.76 -8.37 -2.45
C ILE A 8 -8.12 -7.65 -2.47
N PRO A 9 -8.73 -7.41 -3.64
CA PRO A 9 -10.00 -6.69 -3.73
C PRO A 9 -11.16 -7.40 -3.00
N GLU A 10 -11.09 -8.71 -2.81
CA GLU A 10 -12.11 -9.52 -2.13
C GLU A 10 -12.10 -9.34 -0.61
N SER A 11 -10.99 -8.86 -0.05
CA SER A 11 -10.82 -8.67 1.39
C SER A 11 -10.60 -7.19 1.70
N PRO A 12 -11.65 -6.45 2.09
CA PRO A 12 -11.50 -5.05 2.44
C PRO A 12 -10.55 -4.90 3.64
N PHE A 13 -9.76 -3.84 3.61
CA PHE A 13 -8.82 -3.49 4.66
C PHE A 13 -8.96 -2.00 4.98
N TYR A 14 -8.36 -1.56 6.07
CA TYR A 14 -8.32 -0.15 6.46
C TYR A 14 -6.90 0.20 6.93
N LEU A 15 -6.53 1.47 6.79
CA LEU A 15 -5.16 1.92 7.04
C LEU A 15 -4.88 2.12 8.54
N GLU A 16 -5.80 2.78 9.23
CA GLU A 16 -5.65 3.26 10.61
C GLU A 16 -6.68 2.62 11.56
N GLY A 17 -6.32 2.48 12.83
CA GLY A 17 -7.17 1.88 13.86
C GLY A 17 -6.68 0.50 14.32
N GLN A 18 -7.37 -0.07 15.31
CA GLN A 18 -6.98 -1.35 15.89
C GLN A 18 -7.11 -2.48 14.86
N GLY A 19 -6.01 -3.14 14.54
CA GLY A 19 -5.95 -4.19 13.51
C GLY A 19 -5.77 -3.65 12.08
N GLY A 20 -5.54 -2.35 11.92
CA GLY A 20 -5.30 -1.71 10.64
C GLY A 20 -3.94 -2.03 10.05
N LEU A 21 -3.78 -1.70 8.77
CA LEU A 21 -2.56 -2.00 8.01
C LEU A 21 -1.32 -1.36 8.63
N PHE A 22 -1.39 -0.11 9.10
CA PHE A 22 -0.22 0.55 9.71
C PHE A 22 0.23 -0.12 11.01
N GLN A 23 -0.72 -0.56 11.84
CA GLN A 23 -0.40 -1.30 13.07
C GLN A 23 0.25 -2.67 12.76
N PHE A 24 -0.25 -3.35 11.72
CA PHE A 24 0.35 -4.61 11.25
C PHE A 24 1.78 -4.40 10.76
N ILE A 25 2.01 -3.38 9.92
CA ILE A 25 3.34 -3.03 9.41
C ILE A 25 4.29 -2.72 10.56
N GLU A 26 3.86 -1.91 11.53
CA GLU A 26 4.68 -1.57 12.71
C GLU A 26 5.09 -2.81 13.50
N SER A 27 4.15 -3.74 13.71
CA SER A 27 4.43 -4.98 14.44
C SER A 27 5.45 -5.83 13.71
N ARG A 28 5.26 -6.04 12.39
CA ARG A 28 6.21 -6.82 11.56
C ARG A 28 7.58 -6.18 11.46
N MET A 29 7.65 -4.86 11.36
CA MET A 29 8.91 -4.13 11.38
C MET A 29 9.68 -4.33 12.69
N LYS A 30 9.00 -4.32 13.84
CA LYS A 30 9.63 -4.58 15.15
C LYS A 30 10.11 -6.02 15.30
N GLU A 31 9.37 -6.97 14.74
CA GLU A 31 9.70 -8.41 14.83
C GLU A 31 10.82 -8.82 13.87
N ASN A 32 10.75 -8.38 12.61
CA ASN A 32 11.57 -8.89 11.51
C ASN A 32 12.56 -7.85 10.94
N GLY A 33 12.45 -6.57 11.32
CA GLY A 33 13.20 -5.45 10.74
C GLY A 33 12.75 -5.03 9.34
N HIS A 34 11.81 -5.77 8.74
CA HIS A 34 11.29 -5.55 7.41
C HIS A 34 9.88 -6.11 7.26
N VAL A 35 9.19 -5.68 6.21
CA VAL A 35 7.86 -6.17 5.81
C VAL A 35 7.70 -6.13 4.30
N VAL A 36 7.13 -7.19 3.75
CA VAL A 36 6.81 -7.33 2.33
C VAL A 36 5.29 -7.40 2.15
N ILE A 37 4.73 -6.39 1.48
CA ILE A 37 3.30 -6.28 1.19
C ILE A 37 3.09 -6.48 -0.30
N VAL A 38 2.17 -7.37 -0.65
CA VAL A 38 1.72 -7.57 -2.03
C VAL A 38 0.32 -7.03 -2.16
N ILE A 39 0.05 -6.36 -3.26
CA ILE A 39 -1.22 -5.71 -3.55
C ILE A 39 -1.66 -6.23 -4.90
N ALA A 40 -2.74 -6.99 -4.91
CA ALA A 40 -3.38 -7.41 -6.15
C ALA A 40 -3.94 -6.20 -6.89
N GLU A 41 -3.95 -6.29 -8.22
CA GLU A 41 -4.65 -5.34 -9.07
C GLU A 41 -6.10 -5.13 -8.59
N GLY A 42 -6.52 -3.87 -8.49
CA GLY A 42 -7.87 -3.51 -8.02
C GLY A 42 -8.04 -3.43 -6.50
N ALA A 43 -7.13 -3.95 -5.68
CA ALA A 43 -7.21 -3.78 -4.23
C ALA A 43 -6.98 -2.32 -3.83
N GLY A 44 -7.81 -1.78 -2.92
CA GLY A 44 -7.63 -0.44 -2.35
C GLY A 44 -7.85 0.74 -3.32
N GLN A 45 -8.49 0.52 -4.47
CA GLN A 45 -8.83 1.59 -5.43
C GLN A 45 -9.71 2.68 -4.81
N GLU A 46 -10.55 2.33 -3.84
CA GLU A 46 -11.41 3.28 -3.11
C GLU A 46 -10.61 4.37 -2.39
N PHE A 47 -9.45 4.04 -1.81
CA PHE A 47 -8.62 4.99 -1.07
C PHE A 47 -7.99 6.04 -1.97
N VAL A 48 -7.55 5.61 -3.15
CA VAL A 48 -6.94 6.52 -4.12
C VAL A 48 -8.02 7.35 -4.80
N ALA A 49 -9.19 6.77 -5.08
CA ALA A 49 -10.34 7.49 -5.63
C ALA A 49 -10.86 8.61 -4.72
N GLN A 50 -10.78 8.43 -3.40
CA GLN A 50 -11.10 9.47 -2.43
C GLN A 50 -10.01 10.54 -2.33
N SER A 51 -8.75 10.17 -2.57
CA SER A 51 -7.59 11.07 -2.43
C SER A 51 -7.32 11.93 -3.67
N ILE A 52 -7.69 11.47 -4.86
CA ILE A 52 -7.48 12.17 -6.13
C ILE A 52 -8.86 12.59 -6.64
N HIS A 53 -9.11 13.89 -6.81
CA HIS A 53 -10.43 14.42 -7.19
C HIS A 53 -10.84 14.10 -8.66
N ASP A 54 -9.99 13.41 -9.42
CA ASP A 54 -10.14 13.15 -10.86
C ASP A 54 -9.75 11.68 -11.18
N VAL A 55 -10.69 10.75 -11.00
CA VAL A 55 -10.43 9.28 -11.09
C VAL A 55 -11.27 8.60 -12.16
N ASN A 56 -12.12 9.36 -12.87
CA ASN A 56 -12.95 8.81 -13.94
C ASN A 56 -12.26 8.82 -15.31
N GLN A 57 -10.93 8.73 -15.35
CA GLN A 57 -10.23 8.54 -16.61
C GLN A 57 -10.49 7.13 -17.14
N LYS A 58 -11.16 7.08 -18.29
CA LYS A 58 -11.35 5.85 -19.06
C LYS A 58 -10.32 5.80 -20.17
N ASP A 59 -9.79 4.63 -20.44
CA ASP A 59 -8.98 4.43 -21.65
C ASP A 59 -9.84 4.60 -22.91
N ALA A 60 -9.19 4.62 -24.08
CA ALA A 60 -9.87 4.73 -25.37
C ALA A 60 -10.86 3.58 -25.65
N SER A 61 -10.83 2.50 -24.87
CA SER A 61 -11.71 1.33 -24.96
C SER A 61 -12.87 1.37 -23.96
N GLY A 62 -12.94 2.39 -23.09
CA GLY A 62 -13.99 2.56 -22.09
C GLY A 62 -13.72 1.86 -20.75
N ASN A 63 -12.55 1.25 -20.54
CA ASN A 63 -12.19 0.65 -19.26
C ASN A 63 -11.74 1.73 -18.28
N ARG A 64 -12.06 1.55 -16.99
CA ARG A 64 -11.52 2.43 -15.95
C ARG A 64 -10.01 2.22 -15.83
N LEU A 65 -9.24 3.30 -15.90
CA LEU A 65 -7.82 3.25 -15.55
C LEU A 65 -7.69 2.96 -14.07
N LEU A 66 -7.10 1.81 -13.75
CA LEU A 66 -6.76 1.46 -12.37
C LEU A 66 -5.62 2.35 -11.91
N LEU A 67 -5.81 3.01 -10.77
CA LEU A 67 -4.78 3.85 -10.19
C LEU A 67 -3.67 3.00 -9.58
N ALA A 68 -2.46 3.56 -9.55
CA ALA A 68 -1.30 2.94 -8.94
C ALA A 68 -1.40 2.94 -7.40
N VAL A 69 -2.26 2.08 -6.85
CA VAL A 69 -2.52 1.97 -5.41
C VAL A 69 -1.25 1.67 -4.64
N GLY A 70 -0.35 0.85 -5.17
CA GLY A 70 0.89 0.52 -4.49
C GLY A 70 1.83 1.71 -4.34
N LEU A 71 1.93 2.59 -5.33
CA LEU A 71 2.71 3.82 -5.21
C LEU A 71 2.06 4.77 -4.20
N TRP A 72 0.74 4.98 -4.29
CA TRP A 72 0.00 5.81 -3.33
C TRP A 72 0.15 5.29 -1.89
N LEU A 73 -0.01 3.98 -1.70
CA LEU A 73 0.11 3.34 -0.40
C LEU A 73 1.54 3.42 0.14
N SER A 74 2.54 3.29 -0.72
CA SER A 74 3.94 3.44 -0.32
C SER A 74 4.22 4.83 0.27
N HIS A 75 3.69 5.89 -0.35
CA HIS A 75 3.81 7.24 0.19
C HIS A 75 3.06 7.39 1.51
N LYS A 76 1.83 6.86 1.61
CA LYS A 76 1.04 6.94 2.85
C LYS A 76 1.69 6.21 4.03
N ILE A 77 2.26 5.03 3.78
CA ILE A 77 3.05 4.31 4.78
C ILE A 77 4.23 5.20 5.21
N LYS A 78 5.03 5.69 4.26
CA LYS A 78 6.18 6.53 4.58
C LYS A 78 5.81 7.76 5.41
N ASP A 79 4.76 8.49 5.02
CA ASP A 79 4.26 9.65 5.75
C ASP A 79 3.85 9.29 7.18
N HIS A 80 3.11 8.20 7.36
CA HIS A 80 2.68 7.76 8.69
C HIS A 80 3.88 7.47 9.61
N PHE A 81 4.89 6.75 9.14
CA PHE A 81 6.03 6.38 9.98
C PHE A 81 6.98 7.56 10.26
N ILE A 82 7.15 8.48 9.32
CA ILE A 82 7.95 9.70 9.54
C ILE A 82 7.22 10.65 10.51
N GLN A 83 5.95 10.94 10.27
CA GLN A 83 5.21 11.97 11.00
C GLN A 83 4.76 11.51 12.40
N VAL A 84 4.38 10.24 12.55
CA VAL A 84 3.74 9.75 13.79
C VAL A 84 4.74 9.04 14.71
N ARG A 85 5.79 8.45 14.14
CA ARG A 85 6.72 7.59 14.88
C ARG A 85 8.15 8.08 14.93
N GLU A 86 8.48 9.16 14.20
CA GLU A 86 9.85 9.67 14.08
C GLU A 86 10.84 8.56 13.67
N MET A 87 10.35 7.59 12.87
CA MET A 87 11.13 6.45 12.40
C MET A 87 11.50 6.64 10.94
N ASP A 88 12.81 6.53 10.64
CA ASP A 88 13.28 6.48 9.27
C ASP A 88 13.04 5.07 8.69
N VAL A 89 12.33 5.02 7.57
CA VAL A 89 11.96 3.76 6.91
C VAL A 89 12.43 3.80 5.46
N ASN A 90 13.23 2.82 5.08
CA ASN A 90 13.60 2.60 3.68
C ASN A 90 12.47 1.87 2.96
N MET A 91 11.93 2.47 1.89
CA MET A 91 10.85 1.88 1.11
C MET A 91 11.27 1.62 -0.33
N LYS A 92 10.95 0.43 -0.83
CA LYS A 92 11.11 0.03 -2.23
C LYS A 92 9.76 -0.42 -2.78
N TYR A 93 9.32 0.25 -3.83
CA TYR A 93 8.14 -0.10 -4.59
C TYR A 93 8.54 -0.82 -5.88
N ILE A 94 7.88 -1.93 -6.18
CA ILE A 94 8.07 -2.69 -7.41
C ILE A 94 6.69 -2.88 -8.05
N GLY A 95 6.46 -2.20 -9.16
CA GLY A 95 5.23 -2.32 -9.94
C GLY A 95 5.34 -3.44 -10.97
N MET A 96 4.42 -4.41 -10.93
CA MET A 96 4.22 -5.41 -11.97
C MET A 96 2.75 -5.42 -12.41
N LEU A 97 2.48 -5.80 -13.66
CA LEU A 97 1.18 -5.66 -14.34
C LEU A 97 -0.05 -6.19 -13.59
N ARG A 98 0.07 -7.11 -12.63
CA ARG A 98 -1.06 -7.63 -11.83
C ARG A 98 -0.86 -7.62 -10.32
N PHE A 99 0.38 -7.42 -9.88
CA PHE A 99 0.74 -7.41 -8.47
C PHE A 99 1.73 -6.29 -8.23
N GLN A 100 1.43 -5.47 -7.25
CA GLN A 100 2.28 -4.38 -6.80
C GLN A 100 2.92 -4.79 -5.48
N TRP A 101 4.24 -4.62 -5.36
CA TRP A 101 4.99 -5.03 -4.18
C TRP A 101 5.55 -3.80 -3.48
N ILE A 102 5.39 -3.76 -2.17
CA ILE A 102 6.00 -2.77 -1.29
C ILE A 102 6.88 -3.53 -0.31
N ILE A 103 8.16 -3.20 -0.32
CA ILE A 103 9.12 -3.68 0.68
C ILE A 103 9.50 -2.47 1.52
N ALA A 104 9.33 -2.59 2.82
CA ALA A 104 9.76 -1.57 3.76
C ALA A 104 10.71 -2.21 4.78
N CYS A 105 11.82 -1.52 5.07
CA CYS A 105 12.78 -1.91 6.11
C CYS A 105 13.03 -0.73 7.06
N CYS A 106 13.23 -1.03 8.34
CA CYS A 106 13.80 -0.06 9.27
C CYS A 106 15.25 0.24 8.88
N THR A 107 15.64 1.52 8.96
CA THR A 107 17.02 1.96 8.78
C THR A 107 17.86 1.69 10.03
#